data_AF-A0A1Z1WRL0-F1
#
_entry.id   AF-A0A1Z1WRL0-F1
#
_cell.length_a   1.000
_cell.length_b   1.000
_cell.length_c   1.000
_cell.angle_alpha   90.00
_cell.angle_beta   90.00
_cell.angle_gamma   90.00
#
_symmetry.space_group_name_H-M   'P 1'
#
loop_
_entity.id
_entity.type
_entity.pdbx_description
1 polymer ?
#
loop_
_entity_poly.entity_id
_entity_poly.type
_entity_poly.pdbx_seq_one_letter_code
_entity_poly.pdbx_strand_id
1 'polypeptide(L)'
;MLHDGLTSPRDGVSSPHDTPHDSPHTSPYDGRPSPHHGSPHGALPALLGELARLAELPLERGETLPARAYTSEDFHELEKDRIFGSDWICVGHVSQVAAPGDYLRTDDLGRPLVITRDENGDLHALSRVCRHRFMDVLPPETTPDQGSLKRLTCPYHTWTYRLNGEFAGQLAGAPLMNKVEFDRAACRLPRYRLEVWHGLLMVSADPDAAPLAPQLSALEATVAPYGIEDLDVGFTARWDGVPANWKVAFENGSENYHHMGSHADTLERILPGKDTVVDECEGAGSACTPRSPPTWRSRRDRTAWTWSAPSSPGSACASSPA
;
A
#
# COMPACT_ATOMS: atom_id res chain seq x y z
N MET A 1 6.33 -45.06 -49.96
CA MET A 1 5.00 -45.35 -49.41
C MET A 1 4.73 -44.26 -48.38
N LEU A 2 4.30 -43.08 -48.85
CA LEU A 2 2.91 -42.59 -48.97
C LEU A 2 2.45 -42.01 -47.61
N HIS A 3 2.30 -40.67 -47.47
CA HIS A 3 1.09 -39.85 -47.77
C HIS A 3 -0.08 -40.26 -46.84
N ASP A 4 -0.86 -39.44 -46.13
CA ASP A 4 -1.37 -38.06 -46.20
C ASP A 4 -1.85 -37.67 -44.76
N GLY A 5 -1.98 -36.43 -44.31
CA GLY A 5 -2.84 -35.36 -44.84
C GLY A 5 -4.27 -35.48 -44.30
N LEU A 6 -4.59 -34.80 -43.19
CA LEU A 6 -5.98 -34.45 -42.82
C LEU A 6 -6.02 -33.06 -42.18
N THR A 7 -6.13 -32.07 -43.06
CA THR A 7 -6.76 -30.77 -42.80
C THR A 7 -8.27 -30.97 -42.61
N SER A 8 -8.86 -30.24 -41.66
CA SER A 8 -10.30 -29.97 -41.65
C SER A 8 -10.54 -28.50 -41.26
N PRO A 9 -11.55 -27.84 -41.84
CA PRO A 9 -11.58 -26.39 -42.01
C PRO A 9 -12.18 -25.69 -40.77
N ARG A 10 -11.65 -24.51 -40.45
CA ARG A 10 -12.38 -23.55 -39.61
C ARG A 10 -13.08 -22.58 -40.55
N ASP A 11 -14.38 -22.79 -40.68
CA ASP A 11 -15.30 -21.86 -41.30
C ASP A 11 -15.24 -20.52 -40.56
N GLY A 12 -15.17 -19.45 -41.36
CA GLY A 12 -15.19 -18.09 -40.89
C GLY A 12 -16.57 -17.70 -40.39
N VAL A 13 -16.60 -17.09 -39.21
CA VAL A 13 -17.65 -16.16 -38.79
C VAL A 13 -16.93 -14.89 -38.37
N SER A 14 -16.96 -13.89 -39.25
CA SER A 14 -16.52 -12.53 -39.00
C SER A 14 -17.52 -11.81 -38.09
N SER A 15 -17.08 -11.35 -36.92
CA SER A 15 -17.82 -10.36 -36.12
C SER A 15 -17.49 -8.95 -36.61
N PRO A 16 -18.46 -8.06 -36.84
CA PRO A 16 -18.21 -6.78 -37.48
C PRO A 16 -18.06 -5.66 -36.43
N HIS A 17 -16.97 -5.62 -35.67
CA HIS A 17 -16.59 -4.42 -34.89
C HIS A 17 -15.08 -4.41 -34.60
N ASP A 18 -14.27 -4.27 -35.65
CA ASP A 18 -12.87 -3.88 -35.53
C ASP A 18 -12.59 -2.79 -36.57
N THR A 19 -12.95 -1.56 -36.22
CA THR A 19 -12.37 -0.37 -36.84
C THR A 19 -11.32 0.18 -35.89
N PRO A 20 -10.03 0.26 -36.28
CA PRO A 20 -9.02 0.88 -35.45
C PRO A 20 -9.27 2.39 -35.43
N HIS A 21 -9.69 2.92 -34.29
CA HIS A 21 -9.68 4.36 -34.03
C HIS A 21 -8.25 4.77 -33.67
N ASP A 22 -7.46 5.07 -34.69
CA ASP A 22 -6.17 5.73 -34.54
C ASP A 22 -6.45 7.22 -34.36
N SER A 23 -6.50 7.67 -33.10
CA SER A 23 -6.58 9.08 -32.76
C SER A 23 -5.56 9.34 -31.66
N PRO A 24 -4.58 10.24 -31.88
CA PRO A 24 -3.57 10.54 -30.87
C PRO A 24 -4.24 11.30 -29.73
N HIS A 25 -4.56 10.60 -28.64
CA HIS A 25 -4.80 11.24 -27.35
C HIS A 25 -3.48 11.87 -26.89
N THR A 26 -3.27 13.13 -27.28
CA THR A 26 -2.26 13.97 -26.66
C THR A 26 -2.80 14.33 -25.28
N SER A 27 -2.19 13.73 -24.25
CA SER A 27 -2.37 14.21 -22.88
C SER A 27 -1.92 15.67 -22.83
N PRO A 28 -2.72 16.62 -22.33
CA PRO A 28 -2.33 18.01 -22.18
C PRO A 28 -1.31 18.23 -21.05
N TYR A 29 -0.84 17.15 -20.41
CA TYR A 29 0.26 17.18 -19.47
C TYR A 29 1.55 16.78 -20.19
N ASP A 30 2.14 17.75 -20.88
CA ASP A 30 3.55 17.76 -21.22
C ASP A 30 4.35 17.77 -19.90
N GLY A 31 4.69 16.58 -19.40
CA GLY A 31 5.35 16.30 -18.12
C GLY A 31 6.73 16.91 -17.89
N ARG A 32 6.89 18.20 -18.22
CA ARG A 32 8.02 19.03 -17.84
C ARG A 32 7.84 19.41 -16.37
N PRO A 33 8.85 19.19 -15.51
CA PRO A 33 8.81 19.72 -14.16
C PRO A 33 8.67 21.25 -14.24
N SER A 34 7.72 21.79 -13.49
CA SER A 34 7.60 23.24 -13.32
C SER A 34 8.90 23.77 -12.71
N PRO A 35 9.37 24.96 -13.11
CA PRO A 35 10.60 25.52 -12.56
C PRO A 35 10.48 25.64 -11.04
N HIS A 36 11.49 25.13 -10.32
CA HIS A 36 11.63 25.24 -8.86
C HIS A 36 11.76 26.72 -8.48
N HIS A 37 10.63 27.39 -8.30
CA HIS A 37 10.56 28.65 -7.60
C HIS A 37 10.48 28.31 -6.13
N GLY A 38 11.61 28.44 -5.42
CA GLY A 38 11.63 28.30 -3.96
C GLY A 38 10.48 29.10 -3.36
N SER A 39 9.67 28.45 -2.53
CA SER A 39 8.48 29.05 -1.95
C SER A 39 8.85 30.40 -1.30
N PRO A 40 8.05 31.46 -1.50
CA PRO A 40 8.30 32.72 -0.83
C PRO A 40 8.35 32.50 0.68
N HIS A 41 9.34 33.12 1.35
CA HIS A 41 9.50 33.04 2.80
C HIS A 41 8.15 33.34 3.51
N GLY A 42 7.68 32.39 4.31
CA GLY A 42 6.40 32.48 5.04
C GLY A 42 5.25 31.66 4.45
N ALA A 43 5.42 31.03 3.28
CA ALA A 43 4.37 30.21 2.65
C ALA A 43 3.98 28.98 3.48
N LEU A 44 4.95 28.25 4.04
CA LEU A 44 4.69 27.06 4.86
C LEU A 44 3.99 27.40 6.19
N PRO A 45 4.48 28.36 7.03
CA PRO A 45 3.75 28.76 8.24
C PRO A 45 2.33 29.23 7.97
N ALA A 46 2.08 29.97 6.89
CA ALA A 46 0.74 30.41 6.51
C ALA A 46 -0.15 29.24 6.07
N LEU A 47 0.40 28.24 5.37
CA LEU A 47 -0.31 26.99 5.09
C LEU A 47 -0.66 26.24 6.37
N LEU A 48 0.30 26.02 7.26
CA LEU A 48 0.05 25.33 8.53
C LEU A 48 -0.99 26.04 9.39
N GLY A 49 -0.97 27.38 9.43
CA GLY A 49 -1.99 28.16 10.13
C GLY A 49 -3.40 28.01 9.53
N GLU A 50 -3.51 27.95 8.20
CA GLU A 50 -4.80 27.67 7.54
C GLU A 50 -5.27 26.25 7.80
N LEU A 51 -4.38 25.25 7.71
CA LEU A 51 -4.71 23.85 7.99
C LEU A 51 -5.17 23.64 9.44
N ALA A 52 -4.51 24.28 10.40
CA ALA A 52 -4.94 24.24 11.80
C ALA A 52 -6.36 24.81 11.98
N ARG A 53 -6.64 25.97 11.35
CA ARG A 53 -7.99 26.56 11.35
C ARG A 53 -9.03 25.62 10.73
N LEU A 54 -8.68 24.97 9.61
CA LEU A 54 -9.57 24.04 8.92
C LEU A 54 -9.88 22.80 9.77
N ALA A 55 -8.88 22.26 10.46
CA ALA A 55 -9.03 21.10 11.34
C ALA A 55 -9.93 21.38 12.57
N GLU A 56 -10.06 22.65 12.98
CA GLU A 56 -10.94 23.07 14.07
C GLU A 56 -12.40 23.29 13.64
N LEU A 57 -12.71 23.24 12.34
CA LEU A 57 -14.08 23.40 11.86
C LEU A 57 -14.93 22.18 12.23
N PRO A 58 -16.20 22.39 12.63
CA PRO A 58 -17.14 21.28 12.79
C PRO A 58 -17.40 20.63 11.43
N LEU A 59 -17.75 19.34 11.42
CA LEU A 59 -17.91 18.52 10.21
C LEU A 59 -18.86 19.17 9.19
N GLU A 60 -19.95 19.80 9.62
CA GLU A 60 -20.94 20.46 8.76
C GLU A 60 -20.38 21.67 8.01
N ARG A 61 -19.22 22.16 8.43
CA ARG A 61 -18.46 23.25 7.82
C ARG A 61 -17.10 22.78 7.31
N GLY A 62 -16.89 21.47 7.17
CA GLY A 62 -15.68 20.91 6.60
C GLY A 62 -15.42 21.49 5.21
N GLU A 63 -14.16 21.84 4.96
CA GLU A 63 -13.69 22.36 3.68
C GLU A 63 -12.54 21.48 3.19
N THR A 64 -12.37 21.36 1.87
CA THR A 64 -11.21 20.67 1.28
C THR A 64 -9.91 21.40 1.62
N LEU A 65 -8.78 20.69 1.54
CA LEU A 65 -7.48 21.31 1.75
C LEU A 65 -7.23 22.37 0.68
N PRO A 66 -6.51 23.46 1.01
CA PRO A 66 -6.16 24.45 0.00
C PRO A 66 -5.22 23.85 -1.04
N ALA A 67 -5.29 24.33 -2.28
CA ALA A 67 -4.49 23.82 -3.42
C ALA A 67 -2.99 23.64 -3.10
N ARG A 68 -2.42 24.55 -2.33
CA ARG A 68 -1.01 24.53 -1.90
C ARG A 68 -0.64 23.36 -0.98
N ALA A 69 -1.60 22.71 -0.33
CA ALA A 69 -1.37 21.46 0.41
C ALA A 69 -1.01 20.30 -0.54
N TYR A 70 -1.42 20.38 -1.81
CA TYR A 70 -1.14 19.35 -2.81
C TYR A 70 0.11 19.66 -3.66
N THR A 71 0.49 20.94 -3.76
CA THR A 71 1.53 21.39 -4.70
C THR A 71 2.79 21.98 -4.05
N SER A 72 2.77 22.29 -2.74
CA SER A 72 3.93 22.86 -2.05
C SER A 72 5.00 21.80 -1.76
N GLU A 73 6.22 22.01 -2.27
CA GLU A 73 7.38 21.16 -2.01
C GLU A 73 7.77 21.17 -0.51
N ASP A 74 7.81 22.35 0.13
CA ASP A 74 8.18 22.46 1.55
C ASP A 74 7.19 21.72 2.46
N PHE A 75 5.90 21.73 2.09
CA PHE A 75 4.89 20.99 2.84
C PHE A 75 5.04 19.49 2.63
N HIS A 76 5.32 19.06 1.40
CA HIS A 76 5.59 17.65 1.11
C HIS A 76 6.83 17.12 1.86
N GLU A 77 7.91 17.91 1.97
CA GLU A 77 9.07 17.54 2.80
C GLU A 77 8.69 17.37 4.27
N LEU A 78 7.83 18.25 4.79
CA LEU A 78 7.31 18.14 6.16
C LEU A 78 6.43 16.89 6.34
N GLU A 79 5.57 16.56 5.37
CA GLU A 79 4.74 15.36 5.39
C GLU A 79 5.60 14.08 5.41
N LYS A 80 6.68 14.03 4.60
CA LYS A 80 7.63 12.91 4.62
C LYS A 80 8.28 12.69 5.99
N ASP A 81 8.59 13.77 6.71
CA ASP A 81 9.14 13.69 8.06
C ASP A 81 8.08 13.28 9.09
N ARG A 82 6.94 13.99 9.09
CA ARG A 82 5.96 13.95 10.19
C ARG A 82 4.89 12.88 10.05
N ILE A 83 4.62 12.43 8.84
CA ILE A 83 3.66 11.35 8.57
C ILE A 83 4.48 10.09 8.27
N PHE A 84 5.10 10.02 7.10
CA PHE A 84 5.77 8.80 6.64
C PHE A 84 7.02 8.41 7.45
N GLY A 85 7.65 9.37 8.12
CA GLY A 85 8.79 9.14 9.01
C GLY A 85 8.40 8.69 10.42
N SER A 86 7.15 8.91 10.83
CA SER A 86 6.69 8.71 12.22
C SER A 86 5.60 7.64 12.34
N ASP A 87 4.69 7.56 11.36
CA ASP A 87 3.55 6.64 11.37
C ASP A 87 3.91 5.21 10.95
N TRP A 88 2.94 4.32 11.11
CA TRP A 88 2.97 2.95 10.64
C TRP A 88 2.44 2.85 9.21
N ILE A 89 3.28 2.38 8.29
CA ILE A 89 2.95 2.21 6.86
C ILE A 89 2.78 0.72 6.55
N CYS A 90 1.66 0.36 5.92
CA CYS A 90 1.46 -1.00 5.40
C CYS A 90 2.35 -1.22 4.18
N VAL A 91 3.20 -2.24 4.23
CA VAL A 91 4.16 -2.56 3.15
C VAL A 91 3.91 -3.91 2.48
N GLY A 92 2.88 -4.63 2.92
CA GLY A 92 2.52 -5.93 2.36
C GLY A 92 1.73 -6.79 3.33
N HIS A 93 1.67 -8.09 3.02
CA HIS A 93 0.97 -9.10 3.79
C HIS A 93 1.89 -10.27 4.16
N VAL A 94 1.65 -10.92 5.30
CA VAL A 94 2.47 -12.03 5.80
C VAL A 94 2.58 -13.21 4.83
N SER A 95 1.61 -13.42 3.95
CA SER A 95 1.65 -14.47 2.92
C SER A 95 2.75 -14.27 1.87
N GLN A 96 3.23 -13.04 1.68
CA GLN A 96 4.36 -12.73 0.80
C GLN A 96 5.72 -13.13 1.41
N VAL A 97 5.75 -13.41 2.71
CA VAL A 97 6.92 -13.84 3.50
C VAL A 97 6.51 -14.99 4.42
N ALA A 98 5.91 -16.04 3.84
CA ALA A 98 5.30 -17.11 4.62
C ALA A 98 6.33 -18.09 5.18
N ALA A 99 7.35 -18.46 4.39
CA ALA A 99 8.35 -19.44 4.78
C ALA A 99 9.64 -18.79 5.30
N PRO A 100 10.40 -19.48 6.18
CA PRO A 100 11.75 -19.07 6.54
C PRO A 100 12.65 -18.82 5.32
N GLY A 101 13.36 -17.71 5.34
CA GLY A 101 14.21 -17.24 4.24
C GLY A 101 13.48 -16.40 3.21
N ASP A 102 12.15 -16.38 3.22
CA ASP A 102 11.38 -15.52 2.31
C ASP A 102 11.65 -14.04 2.62
N TYR A 103 11.64 -13.24 1.56
CA TYR A 103 11.79 -11.81 1.63
C TYR A 103 10.77 -11.08 0.75
N LEU A 104 10.42 -9.86 1.19
CA LEU A 104 9.67 -8.87 0.43
C LEU A 104 10.45 -7.56 0.43
N ARG A 105 10.88 -7.10 -0.75
CA ARG A 105 11.44 -5.77 -0.95
C ARG A 105 10.32 -4.73 -1.02
N THR A 106 10.57 -3.59 -0.41
CA THR A 106 9.65 -2.45 -0.43
C THR A 106 10.42 -1.14 -0.35
N ASP A 107 9.86 -0.14 -1.03
CA ASP A 107 10.35 1.25 -1.05
C ASP A 107 9.31 2.22 -0.53
N ASP A 108 8.23 1.72 0.07
CA ASP A 108 7.00 2.48 0.34
C ASP A 108 7.21 3.58 1.39
N LEU A 109 8.26 3.49 2.21
CA LEU A 109 8.70 4.56 3.13
C LEU A 109 9.66 5.57 2.47
N GLY A 110 9.73 5.61 1.14
CA GLY A 110 10.69 6.42 0.38
C GLY A 110 12.14 5.98 0.58
N ARG A 111 12.35 4.75 1.07
CA ARG A 111 13.67 4.21 1.43
C ARG A 111 13.77 2.74 1.06
N PRO A 112 14.97 2.29 0.64
CA PRO A 112 15.25 0.89 0.36
C PRO A 112 15.13 -0.02 1.59
N LEU A 113 14.05 -0.81 1.68
CA LEU A 113 13.81 -1.79 2.75
C LEU A 113 13.63 -3.23 2.24
N VAL A 114 13.77 -4.17 3.16
CA VAL A 114 13.42 -5.58 2.98
C VAL A 114 12.80 -6.15 4.25
N ILE A 115 11.67 -6.83 4.11
CA ILE A 115 11.07 -7.68 5.14
C ILE A 115 11.59 -9.10 4.93
N THR A 116 12.03 -9.77 6.00
CA THR A 116 12.49 -11.17 5.94
C THR A 116 11.87 -12.00 7.04
N ARG A 117 11.57 -13.27 6.78
CA ARG A 117 11.27 -14.26 7.82
C ARG A 117 12.50 -15.12 8.10
N ASP A 118 12.83 -15.31 9.36
CA ASP A 118 13.96 -16.15 9.74
C ASP A 118 13.58 -17.61 10.02
N GLU A 119 14.59 -18.43 10.36
CA GLU A 119 14.44 -19.86 10.63
C GLU A 119 13.61 -20.18 11.89
N ASN A 120 13.45 -19.23 12.81
CA ASN A 120 12.57 -19.35 13.97
C ASN A 120 11.14 -18.89 13.67
N GLY A 121 10.92 -18.29 12.49
CA GLY A 121 9.64 -17.72 12.08
C GLY A 121 9.48 -16.24 12.41
N ASP A 122 10.49 -15.58 13.00
CA ASP A 122 10.41 -14.17 13.34
C ASP A 122 10.55 -13.30 12.08
N LEU A 123 9.80 -12.19 12.05
CA LEU A 123 9.84 -11.22 10.96
C LEU A 123 10.76 -10.04 11.31
N HIS A 124 11.51 -9.58 10.32
CA HIS A 124 12.44 -8.46 10.46
C HIS A 124 12.30 -7.47 9.32
N ALA A 125 12.24 -6.17 9.62
CA ALA A 125 12.36 -5.09 8.65
C ALA A 125 13.78 -4.49 8.70
N LEU A 126 14.49 -4.56 7.59
CA LEU A 126 15.90 -4.16 7.47
C LEU A 126 16.08 -3.19 6.32
N SER A 127 17.03 -2.25 6.42
CA SER A 127 17.50 -1.51 5.25
C SER A 127 18.18 -2.46 4.26
N ARG A 128 17.89 -2.32 2.97
CA ARG A 128 18.64 -3.02 1.90
C ARG A 128 19.92 -2.28 1.47
N VAL A 129 20.39 -1.27 2.22
CA VAL A 129 21.61 -0.49 1.87
C VAL A 129 22.85 -1.04 2.57
N CYS A 130 23.80 -1.55 1.78
CA CYS A 130 25.06 -2.10 2.28
C CYS A 130 25.90 -1.04 3.02
N ARG A 131 26.41 -1.39 4.19
CA ARG A 131 27.23 -0.49 5.05
C ARG A 131 28.65 -0.24 4.55
N HIS A 132 29.09 -0.93 3.50
CA HIS A 132 30.41 -0.73 2.92
C HIS A 132 30.45 0.49 1.99
N ARG A 133 29.69 0.46 0.89
CA ARG A 133 29.66 1.52 -0.14
C ARG A 133 28.25 1.80 -0.64
N PHE A 134 27.25 1.62 0.23
CA PHE A 134 25.84 2.00 0.01
C PHE A 134 25.16 1.34 -1.19
N MET A 135 25.76 0.29 -1.75
CA MET A 135 25.11 -0.54 -2.76
C MET A 135 23.87 -1.19 -2.15
N ASP A 136 22.78 -1.19 -2.89
CA ASP A 136 21.63 -2.00 -2.56
C ASP A 136 21.99 -3.50 -2.59
N VAL A 137 21.67 -4.22 -1.52
CA VAL A 137 21.92 -5.66 -1.40
C VAL A 137 20.91 -6.51 -2.17
N LEU A 138 19.77 -5.95 -2.57
CA LEU A 138 18.76 -6.56 -3.43
C LEU A 138 18.29 -5.54 -4.50
N PRO A 139 19.15 -5.18 -5.47
CA PRO A 139 18.83 -4.14 -6.45
C PRO A 139 17.68 -4.57 -7.38
N PRO A 140 16.68 -3.69 -7.61
CA PRO A 140 15.47 -4.01 -8.38
C PRO A 140 15.77 -4.44 -9.81
N GLU A 141 16.90 -4.00 -10.37
CA GLU A 141 17.32 -4.34 -11.73
C GLU A 141 17.70 -5.82 -11.89
N THR A 142 18.01 -6.51 -10.79
CA THR A 142 18.53 -7.90 -10.83
C THR A 142 17.86 -8.83 -9.82
N THR A 143 17.01 -8.30 -8.95
CA THR A 143 16.39 -9.05 -7.86
C THR A 143 14.88 -8.83 -7.90
N PRO A 144 14.06 -9.91 -7.96
CA PRO A 144 12.62 -9.80 -7.85
C PRO A 144 12.17 -9.10 -6.55
N ASP A 145 10.94 -8.59 -6.53
CA ASP A 145 10.40 -7.96 -5.32
C ASP A 145 10.19 -8.96 -4.17
N GLN A 146 9.98 -10.24 -4.50
CA GLN A 146 9.78 -11.31 -3.53
C GLN A 146 10.60 -12.54 -3.92
N GLY A 147 11.06 -13.30 -2.94
CA GLY A 147 11.76 -14.56 -3.17
C GLY A 147 12.27 -15.15 -1.86
N SER A 148 13.25 -16.05 -1.94
CA SER A 148 13.85 -16.69 -0.78
C SER A 148 15.37 -16.62 -0.82
N LEU A 149 15.99 -16.40 0.34
CA LEU A 149 17.44 -16.28 0.49
C LEU A 149 17.91 -16.78 1.87
N LYS A 150 19.18 -17.22 1.94
CA LYS A 150 19.79 -17.66 3.21
C LYS A 150 20.48 -16.52 3.98
N ARG A 151 20.94 -15.49 3.25
CA ARG A 151 21.63 -14.30 3.75
C ARG A 151 21.44 -13.16 2.77
N LEU A 152 21.39 -11.92 3.26
CA LEU A 152 21.51 -10.76 2.39
C LEU A 152 22.98 -10.63 1.97
N THR A 153 23.25 -10.73 0.67
CA THR A 153 24.61 -10.69 0.13
C THR A 153 24.75 -9.52 -0.83
N CYS A 154 25.56 -8.53 -0.47
CA CYS A 154 25.80 -7.37 -1.31
C CYS A 154 26.46 -7.79 -2.64
N PRO A 155 25.86 -7.46 -3.80
CA PRO A 155 26.40 -7.86 -5.10
C PRO A 155 27.74 -7.18 -5.44
N TYR A 156 28.10 -6.11 -4.72
CA TYR A 156 29.32 -5.35 -5.02
C TYR A 156 30.60 -6.03 -4.53
N HIS A 157 30.67 -6.33 -3.23
CA HIS A 157 31.88 -6.88 -2.59
C HIS A 157 31.57 -8.07 -1.67
N THR A 158 30.40 -8.69 -1.87
CA THR A 158 29.96 -9.90 -1.17
C THR A 158 30.00 -9.81 0.36
N TRP A 159 29.79 -8.59 0.89
CA TRP A 159 29.46 -8.42 2.31
C TRP A 159 28.13 -9.09 2.59
N THR A 160 28.09 -9.95 3.61
CA THR A 160 26.91 -10.74 3.95
C THR A 160 26.35 -10.35 5.29
N TYR A 161 25.03 -10.32 5.41
CA TYR A 161 24.31 -9.97 6.62
C TYR A 161 23.42 -11.13 7.07
N ARG A 162 23.28 -11.28 8.39
CA ARG A 162 22.42 -12.29 9.02
C ARG A 162 20.94 -11.89 8.90
N LEU A 163 20.07 -12.89 9.02
CA LEU A 163 18.62 -12.72 8.97
C LEU A 163 17.93 -13.11 10.28
N ASN A 164 18.65 -13.71 11.22
CA ASN A 164 18.05 -14.47 12.30
C ASN A 164 18.04 -13.76 13.65
N GLY A 165 16.88 -13.75 14.29
CA GLY A 165 16.63 -13.27 15.64
C GLY A 165 17.17 -11.86 15.89
N GLU A 166 17.74 -11.66 17.08
CA GLU A 166 18.37 -10.38 17.47
C GLU A 166 19.57 -9.97 16.60
N PHE A 167 20.11 -10.89 15.80
CA PHE A 167 21.23 -10.67 14.89
C PHE A 167 20.79 -10.31 13.48
N ALA A 168 19.50 -10.21 13.17
CA ALA A 168 19.05 -9.75 11.86
C ALA A 168 19.72 -8.42 11.47
N GLY A 169 20.25 -8.35 10.25
CA GLY A 169 21.03 -7.24 9.73
C GLY A 169 22.50 -7.19 10.18
N GLN A 170 22.93 -8.04 11.12
CA GLN A 170 24.32 -8.05 11.60
C GLN A 170 25.29 -8.52 10.51
N LEU A 171 26.43 -7.83 10.37
CA LEU A 171 27.49 -8.21 9.43
C LEU A 171 28.05 -9.61 9.75
N ALA A 172 27.78 -10.57 8.88
CA ALA A 172 28.24 -11.95 8.97
C ALA A 172 29.62 -12.12 8.33
N GLY A 173 29.82 -11.58 7.12
CA GLY A 173 31.03 -11.76 6.33
C GLY A 173 31.44 -10.48 5.63
N ALA A 174 32.74 -10.19 5.64
CA ALA A 174 33.35 -9.06 4.97
C ALA A 174 34.68 -9.55 4.37
N PRO A 175 34.67 -10.09 3.14
CA PRO A 175 35.85 -10.68 2.53
C PRO A 175 37.02 -9.70 2.52
N LEU A 176 38.24 -10.21 2.76
CA LEU A 176 39.50 -9.46 2.77
C LEU A 176 39.62 -8.35 3.83
N MET A 177 38.60 -8.13 4.65
CA MET A 177 38.62 -7.12 5.73
C MET A 177 39.29 -7.62 7.01
N ASN A 178 39.82 -8.84 7.04
CA ASN A 178 40.56 -9.40 8.18
C ASN A 178 41.94 -8.76 8.39
N LYS A 179 42.36 -7.84 7.51
CA LYS A 179 43.64 -7.12 7.57
C LYS A 179 43.51 -5.72 8.17
N VAL A 180 42.29 -5.28 8.48
CA VAL A 180 42.00 -3.95 9.03
C VAL A 180 41.13 -4.11 10.26
N GLU A 181 41.36 -3.27 11.25
CA GLU A 181 40.50 -3.19 12.42
C GLU A 181 39.34 -2.23 12.12
N PHE A 182 38.11 -2.70 12.36
CA PHE A 182 36.91 -1.89 12.27
C PHE A 182 35.81 -2.51 13.14
N ASP A 183 34.88 -1.67 13.60
CA ASP A 183 33.74 -2.15 14.36
C ASP A 183 32.72 -2.82 13.42
N ARG A 184 32.70 -4.16 13.46
CA ARG A 184 31.73 -4.98 12.73
C ARG A 184 30.30 -4.78 13.22
N ALA A 185 30.10 -4.41 14.49
CA ALA A 185 28.78 -4.12 15.05
C ALA A 185 28.19 -2.84 14.44
N ALA A 186 28.99 -1.78 14.30
CA ALA A 186 28.60 -0.54 13.62
C ALA A 186 28.27 -0.73 12.12
N CYS A 187 28.66 -1.86 11.52
CA CYS A 187 28.29 -2.23 10.14
C CYS A 187 27.00 -3.05 10.03
N ARG A 188 26.14 -3.06 11.06
CA ARG A 188 24.80 -3.65 10.98
C ARG A 188 23.89 -2.86 10.01
N LEU A 189 23.04 -3.56 9.27
CA LEU A 189 21.96 -2.94 8.51
C LEU A 189 20.94 -2.31 9.48
N PRO A 190 20.57 -1.03 9.32
CA PRO A 190 19.52 -0.41 10.13
C PRO A 190 18.26 -1.28 10.18
N ARG A 191 17.69 -1.43 11.38
CA ARG A 191 16.43 -2.14 11.62
C ARG A 191 15.31 -1.11 11.73
N TYR A 192 14.13 -1.49 11.27
CA TYR A 192 12.91 -0.71 11.35
C TYR A 192 11.93 -1.44 12.26
N ARG A 193 11.01 -0.68 12.86
CA ARG A 193 9.92 -1.30 13.61
C ARG A 193 9.01 -2.04 12.64
N LEU A 194 8.58 -3.22 13.02
CA LEU A 194 7.67 -4.06 12.25
C LEU A 194 6.68 -4.70 13.22
N GLU A 195 5.40 -4.50 12.95
CA GLU A 195 4.30 -5.15 13.64
C GLU A 195 3.37 -5.78 12.60
N VAL A 196 2.66 -6.84 13.00
CA VAL A 196 1.67 -7.52 12.15
C VAL A 196 0.29 -7.24 12.72
N TRP A 197 -0.61 -6.72 11.89
CA TRP A 197 -2.01 -6.48 12.28
C TRP A 197 -2.95 -7.08 11.23
N HIS A 198 -3.74 -8.09 11.60
CA HIS A 198 -4.57 -8.89 10.68
C HIS A 198 -3.82 -9.34 9.43
N GLY A 199 -2.58 -9.82 9.62
CA GLY A 199 -1.70 -10.26 8.53
C GLY A 199 -1.02 -9.14 7.73
N LEU A 200 -1.40 -7.88 7.92
CA LEU A 200 -0.74 -6.73 7.28
C LEU A 200 0.61 -6.48 7.95
N LEU A 201 1.65 -6.32 7.13
CA LEU A 201 3.01 -5.98 7.54
C LEU A 201 3.11 -4.47 7.69
N MET A 202 3.19 -3.99 8.92
CA MET A 202 3.17 -2.57 9.25
C MET A 202 4.55 -2.13 9.70
N VAL A 203 5.15 -1.16 9.01
CA VAL A 203 6.52 -0.69 9.27
C VAL A 203 6.52 0.77 9.69
N SER A 204 7.30 1.10 10.72
CA SER A 204 7.60 2.49 11.07
C SER A 204 9.11 2.76 11.01
N ALA A 205 9.44 3.94 10.50
CA ALA A 205 10.79 4.48 10.50
C ALA A 205 11.20 5.11 11.84
N ASP A 206 10.23 5.39 12.70
CA ASP A 206 10.48 5.87 14.06
C ASP A 206 10.83 4.68 14.98
N PRO A 207 12.08 4.61 15.51
CA PRO A 207 12.45 3.56 16.46
C PRO A 207 11.63 3.63 17.76
N ASP A 208 11.08 4.79 18.08
CA ASP A 208 10.34 5.07 19.30
C ASP A 208 8.81 5.07 19.09
N ALA A 209 8.33 4.65 17.91
CA ALA A 209 6.90 4.64 17.59
C ALA A 209 6.08 3.92 18.67
N ALA A 210 4.91 4.45 19.03
CA ALA A 210 4.01 3.73 19.91
C ALA A 210 3.56 2.39 19.27
N PRO A 211 3.27 1.34 20.06
CA PRO A 211 2.75 0.08 19.53
C PRO A 211 1.52 0.32 18.63
N LEU A 212 1.38 -0.46 17.57
CA LEU A 212 0.33 -0.27 16.56
C LEU A 212 -1.05 -0.67 17.09
N ALA A 213 -1.16 -1.87 17.66
CA ALA A 213 -2.46 -2.46 17.98
C ALA A 213 -3.38 -1.57 18.84
N PRO A 214 -2.90 -0.85 19.88
CA PRO A 214 -3.74 0.08 20.63
C PRO A 214 -4.27 1.27 19.80
N GLN A 215 -3.54 1.69 18.76
CA GLN A 215 -3.94 2.81 17.91
C GLN A 215 -5.09 2.42 16.95
N LEU A 216 -5.14 1.14 16.57
CA LEU A 216 -6.13 0.61 15.63
C LEU A 216 -7.31 -0.11 16.31
N SER A 217 -7.42 -0.07 17.64
CA SER A 217 -8.43 -0.85 18.37
C SER A 217 -9.87 -0.52 17.97
N ALA A 218 -10.13 0.71 17.54
CA ALA A 218 -11.45 1.14 17.06
C ALA A 218 -11.86 0.43 15.74
N LEU A 219 -10.89 0.00 14.93
CA LEU A 219 -11.13 -0.67 13.65
C LEU A 219 -11.27 -2.19 13.80
N GLU A 220 -10.95 -2.74 14.97
CA GLU A 220 -10.87 -4.19 15.20
C GLU A 220 -12.19 -4.90 14.87
N ALA A 221 -13.31 -4.38 15.36
CA ALA A 221 -14.63 -4.96 15.13
C ALA A 221 -15.05 -4.92 13.66
N THR A 222 -14.54 -3.93 12.90
CA THR A 222 -14.82 -3.76 11.48
C THR A 222 -13.93 -4.68 10.64
N VAL A 223 -12.65 -4.81 10.98
CA VAL A 223 -11.64 -5.49 10.15
C VAL A 223 -11.58 -7.00 10.42
N ALA A 224 -11.69 -7.44 11.68
CA ALA A 224 -11.56 -8.85 12.03
C ALA A 224 -12.51 -9.81 11.27
N PRO A 225 -13.78 -9.45 10.98
CA PRO A 225 -14.69 -10.33 10.22
C PRO A 225 -14.25 -10.64 8.79
N TYR A 226 -13.32 -9.86 8.22
CA TYR A 226 -12.79 -10.12 6.88
C TYR A 226 -11.75 -11.24 6.86
N GLY A 227 -11.16 -11.61 8.00
CA GLY A 227 -10.13 -12.66 8.09
C GLY A 227 -8.96 -12.42 7.16
N ILE A 228 -8.46 -11.18 7.10
CA ILE A 228 -7.42 -10.75 6.15
C ILE A 228 -6.15 -11.58 6.33
N GLU A 229 -5.84 -11.97 7.56
CA GLU A 229 -4.69 -12.79 7.92
C GLU A 229 -4.67 -14.17 7.26
N ASP A 230 -5.84 -14.70 6.89
CA ASP A 230 -6.02 -15.99 6.23
C ASP A 230 -5.98 -15.86 4.69
N LEU A 231 -5.82 -14.65 4.15
CA LEU A 231 -5.79 -14.38 2.72
C LEU A 231 -4.37 -14.43 2.12
N ASP A 232 -4.31 -14.78 0.85
CA ASP A 232 -3.07 -14.75 0.07
C ASP A 232 -3.07 -13.58 -0.91
N VAL A 233 -1.92 -12.90 -1.04
CA VAL A 233 -1.72 -11.89 -2.09
C VAL A 233 -1.58 -12.61 -3.42
N GLY A 234 -2.68 -12.69 -4.18
CA GLY A 234 -2.69 -13.34 -5.49
C GLY A 234 -2.05 -12.49 -6.60
N PHE A 235 -2.12 -11.16 -6.48
CA PHE A 235 -1.57 -10.22 -7.45
C PHE A 235 -1.33 -8.85 -6.81
N THR A 236 -0.28 -8.15 -7.26
CA THR A 236 0.02 -6.77 -6.86
C THR A 236 0.14 -5.90 -8.11
N ALA A 237 -0.70 -4.87 -8.21
CA ALA A 237 -0.56 -3.84 -9.22
C ALA A 237 0.22 -2.65 -8.64
N ARG A 238 1.14 -2.09 -9.42
CA ARG A 238 1.90 -0.87 -9.08
C ARG A 238 1.70 0.15 -10.19
N TRP A 239 1.46 1.40 -9.79
CA TRP A 239 1.32 2.53 -10.69
C TRP A 239 2.40 3.55 -10.37
N ASP A 240 3.43 3.59 -11.22
CA ASP A 240 4.54 4.52 -11.08
C ASP A 240 4.29 5.80 -11.88
N GLY A 241 4.81 6.92 -11.38
CA GLY A 241 4.79 8.20 -12.12
C GLY A 241 3.40 8.81 -12.28
N VAL A 242 2.45 8.47 -11.40
CA VAL A 242 1.13 9.13 -11.36
C VAL A 242 1.33 10.61 -11.03
N PRO A 243 0.95 11.56 -11.92
CA PRO A 243 1.18 12.99 -11.72
C PRO A 243 0.13 13.60 -10.77
N ALA A 244 0.01 13.04 -9.56
CA ALA A 244 -0.92 13.47 -8.54
C ALA A 244 -0.28 13.41 -7.15
N ASN A 245 -0.72 14.27 -6.24
CA ASN A 245 -0.32 14.20 -4.84
C ASN A 245 -0.96 12.96 -4.18
N TRP A 246 -0.23 12.28 -3.29
CA TRP A 246 -0.69 11.08 -2.60
C TRP A 246 -2.04 11.28 -1.88
N LYS A 247 -2.28 12.47 -1.33
CA LYS A 247 -3.53 12.82 -0.63
C LYS A 247 -4.74 12.70 -1.54
N VAL A 248 -4.62 12.99 -2.84
CA VAL A 248 -5.75 12.88 -3.78
C VAL A 248 -6.25 11.44 -3.87
N ALA A 249 -5.33 10.46 -3.91
CA ALA A 249 -5.70 9.04 -3.93
C ALA A 249 -6.35 8.61 -2.60
N PHE A 250 -5.83 9.12 -1.48
CA PHE A 250 -6.38 8.81 -0.16
C PHE A 250 -7.77 9.42 0.06
N GLU A 251 -7.95 10.69 -0.30
CA GLU A 251 -9.23 11.41 -0.22
C GLU A 251 -10.29 10.75 -1.11
N ASN A 252 -9.96 10.45 -2.37
CA ASN A 252 -10.87 9.74 -3.29
C ASN A 252 -11.17 8.31 -2.81
N GLY A 253 -10.20 7.62 -2.20
CA GLY A 253 -10.40 6.28 -1.65
C GLY A 253 -11.27 6.26 -0.39
N SER A 254 -11.48 7.43 0.23
CA SER A 254 -12.24 7.59 1.47
C SER A 254 -13.67 8.09 1.22
N GLU A 255 -14.17 8.03 -0.02
CA GLU A 255 -15.55 8.39 -0.33
C GLU A 255 -16.09 7.60 -1.53
N ASN A 256 -17.41 7.47 -1.58
CA ASN A 256 -18.12 6.83 -2.69
C ASN A 256 -19.01 7.83 -3.46
N TYR A 257 -18.91 9.13 -3.16
CA TYR A 257 -19.72 10.17 -3.81
C TYR A 257 -19.44 10.25 -5.32
N HIS A 258 -18.19 10.02 -5.74
CA HIS A 258 -17.82 9.98 -7.15
C HIS A 258 -18.41 8.77 -7.90
N HIS A 259 -18.94 7.76 -7.21
CA HIS A 259 -19.49 6.56 -7.85
C HIS A 259 -20.66 6.90 -8.79
N MET A 260 -21.50 7.86 -8.44
CA MET A 260 -22.65 8.29 -9.25
C MET A 260 -22.25 8.81 -10.64
N GLY A 261 -21.03 9.30 -10.80
CA GLY A 261 -20.49 9.80 -12.06
C GLY A 261 -19.52 8.81 -12.69
N SER A 262 -18.31 8.72 -12.12
CA SER A 262 -17.18 7.98 -12.70
C SER A 262 -17.37 6.47 -12.70
N HIS A 263 -18.23 5.95 -11.81
CA HIS A 263 -18.49 4.51 -11.66
C HIS A 263 -19.98 4.17 -11.73
N ALA A 264 -20.75 4.95 -12.51
CA ALA A 264 -22.21 4.81 -12.62
C ALA A 264 -22.63 3.39 -13.08
N ASP A 265 -21.81 2.78 -13.94
CA ASP A 265 -22.06 1.45 -14.49
C ASP A 265 -21.33 0.31 -13.76
N THR A 266 -20.51 0.63 -12.76
CA THR A 266 -19.69 -0.35 -12.03
C THR A 266 -19.97 -0.29 -10.53
N LEU A 267 -19.28 0.57 -9.79
CA LEU A 267 -19.31 0.59 -8.32
C LEU A 267 -20.62 1.13 -7.75
N GLU A 268 -21.27 2.10 -8.41
CA GLU A 268 -22.52 2.69 -7.91
C GLU A 268 -23.64 1.65 -7.75
N ARG A 269 -23.61 0.56 -8.53
CA ARG A 269 -24.60 -0.52 -8.45
C ARG A 269 -24.43 -1.43 -7.23
N ILE A 270 -23.23 -1.45 -6.64
CA ILE A 270 -22.83 -2.39 -5.58
C ILE A 270 -22.59 -1.65 -4.26
N LEU A 271 -21.98 -0.47 -4.33
CA LEU A 271 -21.65 0.42 -3.24
C LEU A 271 -22.14 1.84 -3.58
N PRO A 272 -23.46 2.10 -3.52
CA PRO A 272 -24.02 3.39 -3.89
C PRO A 272 -23.48 4.52 -3.00
N GLY A 273 -23.07 5.64 -3.61
CA GLY A 273 -22.55 6.78 -2.86
C GLY A 273 -23.52 7.27 -1.78
N LYS A 274 -24.82 7.29 -2.08
CA LYS A 274 -25.89 7.72 -1.16
C LYS A 274 -26.03 6.88 0.12
N ASP A 275 -25.57 5.63 0.11
CA ASP A 275 -25.73 4.67 1.21
C ASP A 275 -24.45 4.53 2.05
N THR A 276 -23.42 5.31 1.71
CA THR A 276 -22.12 5.30 2.38
C THR A 276 -22.17 6.15 3.64
N VAL A 277 -21.68 5.58 4.73
CA VAL A 277 -21.50 6.29 6.00
C VAL A 277 -20.02 6.30 6.34
N VAL A 278 -19.57 7.43 6.89
CA VAL A 278 -18.24 7.53 7.49
C VAL A 278 -18.44 7.27 8.97
N ASP A 279 -17.77 6.26 9.51
CA ASP A 279 -17.86 5.98 10.94
C ASP A 279 -17.27 7.15 11.73
N GLU A 280 -17.95 7.54 12.82
CA GLU A 280 -17.40 8.42 13.84
C GLU A 280 -16.37 7.63 14.67
N CYS A 281 -15.25 7.23 14.06
CA CYS A 281 -14.17 6.59 14.80
C CYS A 281 -13.44 7.64 15.64
N GLU A 282 -13.62 7.57 16.96
CA GLU A 282 -12.73 8.24 17.91
C GLU A 282 -11.39 7.47 17.99
N GLY A 283 -10.37 7.87 17.22
CA GLY A 283 -9.04 7.24 17.24
C GLY A 283 -8.19 7.47 15.97
N ALA A 284 -7.04 6.81 15.91
CA ALA A 284 -6.15 6.82 14.74
C ALA A 284 -6.67 5.84 13.68
N GLY A 285 -7.69 6.24 12.94
CA GLY A 285 -8.24 5.46 11.84
C GLY A 285 -9.73 5.67 11.65
N SER A 286 -10.19 5.64 10.41
CA SER A 286 -11.60 5.72 10.05
C SER A 286 -11.90 4.72 8.94
N ALA A 287 -13.09 4.13 8.96
CA ALA A 287 -13.56 3.25 7.91
C ALA A 287 -14.76 3.88 7.20
N CYS A 288 -14.76 3.82 5.87
CA CYS A 288 -15.94 4.13 5.06
C CYS A 288 -16.62 2.82 4.71
N THR A 289 -17.78 2.57 5.31
CA THR A 289 -18.49 1.30 5.12
C THR A 289 -19.87 1.54 4.51
N PRO A 290 -20.36 0.63 3.64
CA PRO A 290 -21.77 0.62 3.32
C PRO A 290 -22.57 0.31 4.60
N ARG A 291 -23.75 0.91 4.75
CA ARG A 291 -24.65 0.81 5.93
C ARG A 291 -25.00 -0.64 6.38
N SER A 292 -24.62 -1.66 5.63
CA SER A 292 -24.77 -3.06 6.01
C SER A 292 -23.51 -3.84 5.60
N PRO A 293 -22.79 -4.48 6.53
CA PRO A 293 -21.65 -5.30 6.18
C PRO A 293 -22.10 -6.48 5.31
N PRO A 294 -21.28 -6.93 4.34
CA PRO A 294 -21.61 -8.09 3.54
C PRO A 294 -21.76 -9.31 4.47
N THR A 295 -22.90 -10.00 4.42
CA THR A 295 -23.05 -11.28 5.12
C THR A 295 -22.31 -12.35 4.31
N TRP A 296 -21.09 -12.69 4.71
CA TRP A 296 -20.38 -13.86 4.19
C TRP A 296 -21.10 -15.13 4.67
N ARG A 297 -21.95 -15.72 3.83
CA ARG A 297 -22.46 -17.07 4.10
C ARG A 297 -21.36 -18.06 3.73
N SER A 298 -20.73 -18.67 4.72
CA SER A 298 -19.89 -19.85 4.49
C SER A 298 -20.76 -20.96 3.87
N ARG A 299 -20.67 -21.19 2.56
CA ARG A 299 -21.07 -22.48 2.01
C ARG A 299 -19.93 -23.45 2.33
N ARG A 300 -20.25 -24.58 2.96
CA ARG A 300 -19.30 -25.66 3.30
C ARG A 300 -18.68 -26.38 2.08
N ASP A 301 -18.72 -25.80 0.88
CA ASP A 301 -18.07 -26.34 -0.32
C ASP A 301 -17.18 -25.28 -0.98
N ARG A 302 -15.86 -25.55 -0.94
CA ARG A 302 -14.74 -24.69 -1.32
C ARG A 302 -14.60 -24.48 -2.84
N THR A 303 -15.62 -24.04 -3.58
CA THR A 303 -15.46 -23.83 -5.04
C THR A 303 -16.11 -22.60 -5.66
N ALA A 304 -16.86 -21.76 -4.93
CA ALA A 304 -17.27 -20.46 -5.48
C ALA A 304 -17.68 -19.47 -4.38
N TRP A 305 -17.04 -18.30 -4.36
CA TRP A 305 -17.53 -17.13 -3.64
C TRP A 305 -18.59 -16.46 -4.52
N THR A 306 -19.84 -16.41 -4.07
CA THR A 306 -20.89 -15.64 -4.73
C THR A 306 -21.32 -14.49 -3.83
N TRP A 307 -21.28 -13.28 -4.38
CA TRP A 307 -21.84 -12.07 -3.78
C TRP A 307 -23.37 -12.12 -3.82
N SER A 308 -24.02 -11.79 -2.71
CA SER A 308 -25.46 -11.56 -2.66
C SER A 308 -25.71 -10.25 -1.90
N ALA A 309 -26.28 -9.25 -2.58
CA ALA A 309 -26.81 -8.07 -1.92
C ALA A 309 -27.87 -8.45 -0.88
N PRO A 310 -27.96 -7.74 0.26
CA PRO A 310 -29.11 -7.84 1.14
C PRO A 310 -30.37 -7.42 0.37
N SER A 311 -31.41 -8.24 0.41
CA SER A 311 -32.75 -7.80 -0.01
C SER A 311 -33.21 -6.69 0.93
N SER A 312 -33.53 -5.52 0.39
CA SER A 312 -34.12 -4.40 1.13
C SER A 312 -35.31 -4.90 1.96
N PRO A 313 -35.43 -4.53 3.25
CA PRO A 313 -36.70 -4.71 3.95
C PRO A 313 -37.73 -3.85 3.23
N GLY A 314 -38.76 -4.49 2.69
CA GLY A 314 -39.86 -3.81 2.05
C GLY A 314 -40.40 -2.69 2.93
N SER A 315 -40.59 -1.53 2.33
CA SER A 315 -41.38 -0.43 2.83
C SER A 315 -42.73 -0.94 3.34
N ALA A 316 -42.90 -0.96 4.66
CA ALA A 316 -44.22 -1.02 5.28
C ALA A 316 -44.58 0.40 5.73
N CYS A 317 -45.22 1.14 4.82
CA CYS A 317 -46.13 2.20 5.21
C CYS A 317 -47.19 1.59 6.12
N ALA A 318 -47.22 1.99 7.39
CA ALA A 318 -48.38 1.82 8.26
C ALA A 318 -48.87 3.20 8.66
N SER A 319 -49.73 3.76 7.82
CA SER A 319 -50.66 4.84 8.18
C SER A 319 -51.74 4.31 9.12
N SER A 320 -52.02 5.03 10.21
CA SER A 320 -53.29 4.99 10.97
C SER A 320 -53.29 6.05 12.09
N PRO A 321 -54.45 6.56 12.54
CA PRO A 321 -54.93 7.88 12.14
C PRO A 321 -55.16 8.86 13.29
N ALA A 322 -55.32 10.14 12.93
CA ALA A 322 -56.33 11.04 13.47
C ALA A 322 -56.86 11.90 12.31
#